data_AF-A0A4Q7BKN9-F1
#
_entry.id   AF-A0A4Q7BKN9-F1
#
_cell.length_a   1.000
_cell.length_b   1.000
_cell.length_c   1.000
_cell.angle_alpha   90.00
_cell.angle_beta   90.00
_cell.angle_gamma   90.00
#
_symmetry.space_group_name_H-M   'P 1'
#
loop_
_entity.id
_entity.type
_entity.pdbx_description
1 polymer ?
#
loop_
_entity_poly.entity_id
_entity_poly.type
_entity_poly.pdbx_seq_one_letter_code
_entity_poly.pdbx_strand_id
1 'polypeptide(L)'
;MAILLINGCSNNQDHVDIQLDLYSSYGTMTQQKKNAILSETQIAQANYKSTVVIPGITGSLERCGFLRLPCLTNDVITQEIKATINPQTHSISFKIPEHIKWLYKLESITYSLPNPDQKSSDSLPGHQLEIRRTDALDIYIRQQQAVSVGTAYGGLQGTLTISSKDFAEFQYVPDVIASDNQKPPYHFVRHHRYAGYMDNANIRTIPNAQTFDYTEKFVKIIPNIETVYEAKKYTAELDHQFFENYVIRAKLKENETCKAYGDFEYNLFYINQKLVNLKTVITDMQDCKTHYRSFSRFENDQIEHYGHDINDNKTNQFSYAEWNYLCPKKIESRLGNCELKKPSTKDIDDLEKNARQVKQWFST
;
A
#
# COMPACT_ATOMS: atom_id res chain seq x y z
N MET A 1 6.16 53.93 29.16
CA MET A 1 5.92 52.47 28.98
C MET A 1 6.54 52.10 27.65
N ALA A 2 7.75 51.54 27.68
CA ALA A 2 8.56 51.31 26.48
C ALA A 2 8.18 49.96 25.85
N ILE A 3 7.77 50.00 24.58
CA ILE A 3 7.58 48.81 23.75
C ILE A 3 8.99 48.34 23.37
N LEU A 4 9.46 47.29 24.02
CA LEU A 4 10.66 46.57 23.60
C LEU A 4 10.33 45.83 22.30
N LEU A 5 10.71 46.43 21.18
CA LEU A 5 10.90 45.75 19.90
C LEU A 5 12.09 44.79 20.06
N ILE A 6 11.83 43.56 20.48
CA ILE A 6 12.81 42.48 20.36
C ILE A 6 12.83 42.10 18.88
N ASN A 7 13.63 42.81 18.09
CA ASN A 7 14.16 42.31 16.83
C ASN A 7 15.15 41.19 17.16
N GLY A 8 14.60 40.02 17.49
CA GLY A 8 15.36 38.79 17.55
C GLY A 8 15.72 38.37 16.13
N CYS A 9 16.86 38.83 15.63
CA CYS A 9 17.53 38.21 14.50
C CYS A 9 18.02 36.82 14.95
N SER A 10 17.17 35.79 14.89
CA SER A 10 17.63 34.40 15.04
C SER A 10 18.25 33.95 13.71
N ASN A 11 19.53 34.28 13.53
CA ASN A 11 20.35 33.83 12.41
C ASN A 11 20.81 32.36 12.60
N ASN A 12 19.84 31.46 12.69
CA ASN A 12 19.96 30.04 12.38
C ASN A 12 18.52 29.52 12.28
N GLN A 13 17.91 29.67 11.10
CA GLN A 13 16.74 28.85 10.80
C GLN A 13 17.28 27.44 10.59
N ASP A 14 17.24 26.64 11.65
CA ASP A 14 17.34 25.19 11.50
C ASP A 14 16.18 24.79 10.59
N HIS A 15 16.53 24.20 9.45
CA HIS A 15 15.57 23.72 8.47
C HIS A 15 15.50 22.20 8.55
N VAL A 16 14.29 21.68 8.38
CA VAL A 16 14.07 20.28 8.07
C VAL A 16 14.02 20.16 6.55
N ASP A 17 15.03 19.50 5.99
CA ASP A 17 15.09 19.17 4.58
C ASP A 17 14.43 17.81 4.37
N ILE A 18 13.48 17.78 3.45
CA ILE A 18 12.77 16.57 3.06
C ILE A 18 12.97 16.37 1.57
N GLN A 19 13.43 15.20 1.17
CA GLN A 19 13.64 14.86 -0.23
C GLN A 19 12.95 13.55 -0.57
N LEU A 20 12.19 13.56 -1.66
CA LEU A 20 11.51 12.42 -2.23
C LEU A 20 12.12 12.12 -3.59
N ASP A 21 12.87 11.01 -3.68
CA ASP A 21 13.54 10.55 -4.89
C ASP A 21 12.71 9.48 -5.59
N LEU A 22 11.99 9.81 -6.65
CA LEU A 22 11.04 8.91 -7.33
C LEU A 22 11.69 8.20 -8.53
N TYR A 23 12.71 7.37 -8.29
CA TYR A 23 13.51 6.75 -9.36
C TYR A 23 12.87 5.51 -9.99
N SER A 24 11.90 4.87 -9.34
CA SER A 24 11.21 3.68 -9.87
C SER A 24 9.74 3.98 -10.14
N SER A 25 9.21 3.40 -11.21
CA SER A 25 7.78 3.42 -11.51
C SER A 25 7.33 2.01 -11.89
N TYR A 26 6.13 1.67 -11.48
CA TYR A 26 5.46 0.44 -11.89
C TYR A 26 4.01 0.77 -12.23
N GLY A 27 3.26 -0.22 -12.68
CA GLY A 27 1.86 0.04 -12.96
C GLY A 27 1.64 0.71 -14.31
N THR A 28 0.53 1.45 -14.40
CA THR A 28 0.19 2.30 -15.53
C THR A 28 0.98 3.62 -15.56
N MET A 29 1.96 3.79 -14.66
CA MET A 29 2.84 4.96 -14.60
C MET A 29 3.88 4.90 -15.71
N THR A 30 3.59 5.62 -16.78
CA THR A 30 4.52 5.82 -17.88
C THR A 30 5.55 6.89 -17.53
N GLN A 31 6.69 6.89 -18.22
CA GLN A 31 7.67 7.98 -18.09
C GLN A 31 7.06 9.35 -18.40
N GLN A 32 6.10 9.40 -19.33
CA GLN A 32 5.37 10.63 -19.66
C GLN A 32 4.50 11.10 -18.47
N LYS A 33 3.75 10.20 -17.82
CA LYS A 33 2.95 10.54 -16.62
C LYS A 33 3.84 10.97 -15.46
N LYS A 34 4.94 10.24 -15.22
CA LYS A 34 5.95 10.61 -14.21
C LYS A 34 6.52 12.00 -14.48
N ASN A 35 6.93 12.29 -15.71
CA ASN A 35 7.45 13.60 -16.10
C ASN A 35 6.39 14.71 -15.96
N ALA A 36 5.12 14.42 -16.27
CA ALA A 36 4.02 15.36 -16.10
C ALA A 36 3.84 15.74 -14.63
N ILE A 37 3.81 14.75 -13.73
CA ILE A 37 3.75 14.98 -12.28
C ILE A 37 4.91 15.87 -11.83
N LEU A 38 6.14 15.54 -12.25
CA LEU A 38 7.34 16.33 -11.90
C LEU A 38 7.39 17.72 -12.58
N SER A 39 6.52 17.99 -13.55
CA SER A 39 6.43 19.31 -14.19
C SER A 39 5.43 20.25 -13.49
N GLU A 40 4.57 19.71 -12.63
CA GLU A 40 3.62 20.49 -11.84
C GLU A 40 4.30 21.16 -10.64
N THR A 41 3.72 22.27 -10.16
CA THR A 41 4.21 22.93 -8.95
C THR A 41 3.87 22.07 -7.74
N GLN A 42 4.89 21.61 -7.03
CA GLN A 42 4.73 20.77 -5.84
C GLN A 42 4.60 21.65 -4.59
N ILE A 43 3.51 21.46 -3.84
CA ILE A 43 3.21 22.23 -2.63
C ILE A 43 2.92 21.26 -1.49
N ALA A 44 3.63 21.42 -0.38
CA ALA A 44 3.35 20.76 0.89
C ALA A 44 2.71 21.74 1.88
N GLN A 45 1.91 21.22 2.81
CA GLN A 45 1.35 21.97 3.92
C GLN A 45 2.17 21.69 5.18
N ALA A 46 2.85 22.70 5.71
CA ALA A 46 3.58 22.61 6.97
C ALA A 46 2.72 23.18 8.11
N ASN A 47 2.47 22.37 9.13
CA ASN A 47 1.70 22.74 10.30
C ASN A 47 2.64 23.04 11.47
N TYR A 48 2.52 24.23 12.03
CA TYR A 48 3.31 24.69 13.16
C TYR A 48 2.43 24.87 14.37
N LYS A 49 2.77 24.21 15.46
CA LYS A 49 2.06 24.29 16.72
C LYS A 49 2.77 25.26 17.65
N SER A 50 2.01 26.05 18.41
CA SER A 50 2.62 26.95 19.39
C SER A 50 3.39 26.17 20.46
N THR A 51 4.56 26.66 20.84
CA THR A 51 5.39 26.08 21.92
C THR A 51 4.96 26.58 23.30
N VAL A 52 4.31 27.74 23.34
CA VAL A 52 3.77 28.37 24.54
C VAL A 52 2.33 28.74 24.27
N VAL A 53 1.44 28.50 25.24
CA VAL A 53 0.01 28.76 25.10
C VAL A 53 -0.34 30.05 25.84
N ILE A 54 -0.60 31.11 25.09
CA ILE A 54 -1.04 32.40 25.61
C ILE A 54 -2.44 32.68 25.04
N PRO A 55 -3.49 32.73 25.87
CA PRO A 55 -4.85 32.94 25.40
C PRO A 55 -4.99 34.15 24.49
N GLY A 56 -5.54 33.94 23.28
CA GLY A 56 -5.76 35.01 22.30
C GLY A 56 -4.50 35.47 21.53
N ILE A 57 -3.34 34.87 21.78
CA ILE A 57 -2.09 35.15 21.05
C ILE A 57 -1.56 33.88 20.38
N THR A 58 -1.46 32.77 21.12
CA THR A 58 -0.93 31.48 20.66
C THR A 58 -1.74 30.29 21.15
N GLY A 59 -2.92 30.55 21.72
CA GLY A 59 -3.85 29.52 22.15
C GLY A 59 -5.29 29.98 22.18
N SER A 60 -6.18 29.04 21.91
CA SER A 60 -7.62 29.22 21.80
C SER A 60 -8.34 28.48 22.91
N LEU A 61 -9.53 28.98 23.28
CA LEU A 61 -10.42 28.31 24.22
C LEU A 61 -11.37 27.41 23.44
N GLU A 62 -11.17 26.11 23.55
CA GLU A 62 -12.02 25.09 22.94
C GLU A 62 -12.78 24.30 24.00
N ARG A 63 -13.75 23.48 23.58
CA ARG A 63 -14.46 22.57 24.49
C ARG A 63 -13.86 21.17 24.37
N CYS A 64 -13.19 20.71 25.43
CA CYS A 64 -12.54 19.40 25.48
C CYS A 64 -13.31 18.38 26.32
N GLY A 65 -13.09 17.09 26.01
CA GLY A 65 -13.57 15.95 26.78
C GLY A 65 -15.08 15.69 26.68
N PHE A 66 -15.53 14.60 27.29
CA PHE A 66 -16.94 14.17 27.27
C PHE A 66 -17.89 15.25 27.81
N LEU A 67 -17.44 16.00 28.82
CA LEU A 67 -18.23 17.07 29.47
C LEU A 67 -18.13 18.43 28.75
N ARG A 68 -17.39 18.53 27.64
CA ARG A 68 -17.22 19.76 26.84
C ARG A 68 -16.81 20.99 27.67
N LEU A 69 -15.90 20.80 28.63
CA LEU A 69 -15.39 21.88 29.47
C LEU A 69 -14.40 22.76 28.69
N PRO A 70 -14.33 24.07 28.98
CA PRO A 70 -13.35 24.95 28.35
C PRO A 70 -11.93 24.49 28.67
N CYS A 71 -11.14 24.25 27.64
CA CYS A 71 -9.74 23.89 27.69
C CYS A 71 -8.97 24.88 26.83
N LEU A 72 -7.73 25.17 27.23
CA LEU A 72 -6.83 25.96 26.43
C LEU A 72 -6.08 25.03 25.48
N THR A 73 -6.17 25.29 24.18
CA THR A 73 -5.48 24.52 23.13
C THR A 73 -4.44 25.38 22.44
N ASN A 74 -3.38 24.73 21.96
CA ASN A 74 -2.32 25.39 21.20
C ASN A 74 -2.88 25.75 19.81
N ASP A 75 -2.70 27.01 19.40
CA ASP A 75 -3.02 27.40 18.04
C ASP A 75 -2.06 26.72 17.05
N VAL A 76 -2.59 26.37 15.88
CA VAL A 76 -1.84 25.79 14.78
C VAL A 76 -1.85 26.77 13.60
N ILE A 77 -0.68 27.01 13.02
CA ILE A 77 -0.52 27.77 11.78
C ILE A 77 -0.14 26.82 10.67
N THR A 78 -0.89 26.84 9.58
CA THR A 78 -0.55 26.11 8.35
C THR A 78 0.10 27.06 7.35
N GLN A 79 1.21 26.63 6.75
CA GLN A 79 1.93 27.38 5.73
C GLN A 79 2.24 26.48 4.53
N GLU A 80 2.01 27.02 3.33
CA GLU A 80 2.41 26.36 2.08
C GLU A 80 3.92 26.44 1.87
N ILE A 81 4.54 25.29 1.62
CA ILE A 81 5.94 25.17 1.26
C ILE A 81 6.04 24.66 -0.17
N LYS A 82 6.66 25.45 -1.04
CA LYS A 82 6.94 25.06 -2.42
C LYS A 82 8.17 24.18 -2.48
N ALA A 83 8.10 23.11 -3.26
CA ALA A 83 9.25 22.24 -3.48
C ALA A 83 10.20 22.80 -4.55
N THR A 84 11.44 22.36 -4.48
CA THR A 84 12.39 22.38 -5.60
C THR A 84 12.36 21.03 -6.28
N ILE A 85 12.20 21.01 -7.60
CA ILE A 85 12.13 19.78 -8.39
C ILE A 85 13.42 19.64 -9.20
N ASN A 86 14.02 18.46 -9.20
CA ASN A 86 15.09 18.11 -10.12
C ASN A 86 14.61 17.00 -11.07
N PRO A 87 14.26 17.35 -12.33
CA PRO A 87 13.80 16.37 -13.31
C PRO A 87 14.85 15.33 -13.72
N GLN A 88 16.15 15.62 -13.56
CA GLN A 88 17.23 14.70 -13.94
C GLN A 88 17.35 13.53 -12.96
N THR A 89 17.16 13.82 -11.67
CA THR A 89 17.20 12.84 -10.57
C THR A 89 15.81 12.36 -10.15
N HIS A 90 14.75 12.89 -10.78
CA HIS A 90 13.35 12.66 -10.43
C HIS A 90 13.05 12.94 -8.95
N SER A 91 13.66 14.00 -8.41
CA SER A 91 13.57 14.32 -6.98
C SER A 91 12.73 15.57 -6.72
N ILE A 92 12.03 15.55 -5.58
CA ILE A 92 11.22 16.64 -5.07
C ILE A 92 11.74 16.96 -3.67
N SER A 93 12.20 18.19 -3.45
CA SER A 93 12.84 18.61 -2.20
C SER A 93 12.12 19.78 -1.57
N PHE A 94 11.81 19.66 -0.28
CA PHE A 94 11.24 20.72 0.54
C PHE A 94 12.27 21.17 1.58
N LYS A 95 12.47 22.47 1.69
CA LYS A 95 13.28 23.09 2.74
C LYS A 95 12.36 23.84 3.69
N ILE A 96 12.14 23.29 4.87
CA ILE A 96 11.05 23.71 5.74
C ILE A 96 11.66 24.34 7.00
N PRO A 97 11.35 25.61 7.33
CA PRO A 97 11.78 26.19 8.60
C PRO A 97 11.29 25.34 9.76
N GLU A 98 12.14 25.03 10.74
CA GLU A 98 11.67 24.31 11.93
C GLU A 98 10.80 25.22 12.83
N HIS A 99 10.97 26.54 12.71
CA HIS A 99 10.25 27.53 13.49
C HIS A 99 9.76 28.68 12.63
N ILE A 100 8.56 29.19 12.96
CA ILE A 100 8.07 30.47 12.46
C ILE A 100 7.71 31.38 13.63
N LYS A 101 8.02 32.67 13.47
CA LYS A 101 7.74 33.71 14.48
C LYS A 101 8.22 33.33 15.90
N TRP A 102 9.27 32.51 16.02
CA TRP A 102 9.90 31.95 17.24
C TRP A 102 8.98 31.19 18.23
N LEU A 103 7.67 31.43 18.20
CA LEU A 103 6.64 30.86 19.08
C LEU A 103 6.00 29.59 18.53
N TYR A 104 6.17 29.31 17.24
CA TYR A 104 5.54 28.17 16.59
C TYR A 104 6.63 27.25 16.06
N LYS A 105 6.53 25.98 16.45
CA LYS A 105 7.47 24.93 16.06
C LYS A 105 6.76 23.97 15.12
N LEU A 106 7.47 23.55 14.08
CA LEU A 106 6.97 22.60 13.09
C LEU A 106 6.54 21.31 13.80
N GLU A 107 5.30 20.88 13.57
CA GLU A 107 4.68 19.68 14.17
C GLU A 107 4.52 18.58 13.11
N SER A 108 4.01 18.94 11.94
CA SER A 108 3.77 17.99 10.86
C SER A 108 3.85 18.64 9.49
N ILE A 109 4.08 17.81 8.49
CA ILE A 109 4.13 18.17 7.09
C ILE A 109 3.28 17.16 6.35
N THR A 110 2.44 17.69 5.48
CA THR A 110 1.50 16.89 4.72
C THR A 110 1.66 17.22 3.24
N TYR A 111 1.90 16.21 2.43
CA TYR A 111 2.19 16.36 1.01
C TYR A 111 1.45 15.30 0.19
N SER A 112 0.74 15.76 -0.84
CA SER A 112 0.04 14.89 -1.80
C SER A 112 0.66 15.07 -3.16
N LEU A 113 1.08 13.96 -3.77
CA LEU A 113 1.52 13.98 -5.17
C LEU A 113 0.32 14.29 -6.07
N PRO A 114 0.47 15.18 -7.07
CA PRO A 114 -0.58 15.44 -8.05
C PRO A 114 -0.99 14.16 -8.77
N ASN A 115 -2.28 13.97 -8.97
CA ASN A 115 -2.81 12.83 -9.73
C ASN A 115 -3.15 13.27 -11.17
N PRO A 116 -2.39 12.86 -12.18
CA PRO A 116 -2.60 13.30 -13.56
C PRO A 116 -3.92 12.79 -14.15
N ASP A 117 -4.50 11.73 -13.58
CA ASP A 117 -5.72 11.10 -14.09
C ASP A 117 -7.00 11.59 -13.37
N GLN A 118 -6.89 12.38 -12.28
CA GLN A 118 -8.04 12.97 -11.57
C GLN A 118 -8.13 14.48 -11.82
N LYS A 119 -9.26 14.93 -12.40
CA LYS A 119 -9.57 16.36 -12.63
C LYS A 119 -10.23 17.07 -11.43
N SER A 120 -10.43 16.40 -10.29
CA SER A 120 -11.12 16.95 -9.11
C SER A 120 -10.42 16.56 -7.79
N SER A 121 -10.37 17.51 -6.86
CA SER A 121 -9.53 17.61 -5.65
C SER A 121 -9.75 16.58 -4.53
N ASP A 122 -10.54 15.54 -4.74
CA ASP A 122 -10.85 14.57 -3.67
C ASP A 122 -9.87 13.40 -3.75
N SER A 123 -8.60 13.68 -3.49
CA SER A 123 -7.60 12.63 -3.27
C SER A 123 -7.95 11.88 -1.98
N LEU A 124 -8.21 10.57 -2.09
CA LEU A 124 -8.42 9.70 -0.93
C LEU A 124 -7.22 9.82 0.05
N PRO A 125 -7.45 9.80 1.38
CA PRO A 125 -6.41 9.95 2.40
C PRO A 125 -5.21 8.99 2.29
N GLY A 126 -5.37 7.86 1.59
CA GLY A 126 -4.31 6.87 1.36
C GLY A 126 -3.22 7.27 0.36
N HIS A 127 -3.26 8.49 -0.20
CA HIS A 127 -2.29 8.97 -1.20
C HIS A 127 -1.44 10.14 -0.73
N GLN A 128 -1.55 10.51 0.55
CA GLN A 128 -0.92 11.70 1.10
C GLN A 128 0.22 11.34 2.06
N LEU A 129 1.46 11.64 1.67
CA LEU A 129 2.62 11.49 2.53
C LEU A 129 2.48 12.43 3.73
N GLU A 130 2.39 11.85 4.92
CA GLU A 130 2.32 12.60 6.17
C GLU A 130 3.56 12.31 7.02
N ILE A 131 4.28 13.37 7.36
CA ILE A 131 5.48 13.34 8.18
C ILE A 131 5.19 14.11 9.45
N ARG A 132 5.34 13.48 10.61
CA ARG A 132 5.04 14.10 11.91
C ARG A 132 6.27 14.08 12.79
N ARG A 133 6.35 15.05 13.69
CA ARG A 133 7.28 14.98 14.81
C ARG A 133 6.97 13.73 15.63
N THR A 134 8.00 12.99 16.02
CA THR A 134 7.89 11.79 16.84
C THR A 134 8.46 12.04 18.23
N ASP A 135 7.71 11.63 19.26
CA ASP A 135 8.16 11.62 20.65
C ASP A 135 8.72 10.23 21.05
N ALA A 136 8.69 9.26 20.14
CA ALA A 136 9.02 7.87 20.43
C ALA A 136 10.54 7.63 20.45
N LEU A 137 11.07 7.25 21.61
CA LEU A 137 12.49 6.91 21.85
C LEU A 137 12.98 5.66 21.09
N ASP A 138 12.08 4.79 20.61
CA ASP A 138 12.41 3.43 20.12
C ASP A 138 12.28 3.22 18.61
N ILE A 139 11.88 4.23 17.84
CA ILE A 139 11.87 4.10 16.38
C ILE A 139 13.29 4.39 15.90
N TYR A 140 14.04 3.34 15.58
CA TYR A 140 15.36 3.43 14.93
C TYR A 140 15.31 4.47 13.81
N ILE A 141 15.91 5.64 14.07
CA ILE A 141 15.92 6.84 13.23
C ILE A 141 16.60 6.48 11.91
N ARG A 142 15.82 6.06 10.92
CA ARG A 142 16.29 5.96 9.55
C ARG A 142 15.99 7.28 8.88
N GLN A 143 17.05 8.08 8.66
CA GLN A 143 16.98 9.30 7.86
C GLN A 143 16.51 9.03 6.43
N GLN A 144 16.57 7.77 5.97
CA GLN A 144 16.19 7.34 4.64
C GLN A 144 15.21 6.16 4.72
N GLN A 145 14.08 6.29 4.06
CA GLN A 145 12.97 5.35 4.09
C GLN A 145 12.53 5.01 2.65
N ALA A 146 12.10 3.79 2.42
CA ALA A 146 11.54 3.41 1.12
C ALA A 146 10.07 3.78 1.09
N VAL A 147 9.66 4.49 0.05
CA VAL A 147 8.28 4.96 -0.09
C VAL A 147 7.68 4.49 -1.39
N SER A 148 6.40 4.11 -1.32
CA SER A 148 5.60 3.73 -2.47
C SER A 148 4.35 4.61 -2.49
N VAL A 149 4.34 5.60 -3.36
CA VAL A 149 3.21 6.51 -3.50
C VAL A 149 2.31 6.06 -4.64
N GLY A 150 1.02 5.91 -4.36
CA GLY A 150 -0.01 5.64 -5.39
C GLY A 150 -0.24 4.15 -5.67
N THR A 151 -0.47 3.37 -4.61
CA THR A 151 -0.50 1.89 -4.67
C THR A 151 -1.57 1.27 -5.56
N ALA A 152 -2.58 2.01 -6.04
CA ALA A 152 -3.66 1.42 -6.83
C ALA A 152 -3.58 1.66 -8.36
N TYR A 153 -2.86 2.68 -8.85
CA TYR A 153 -3.01 3.15 -10.25
C TYR A 153 -1.72 3.73 -10.89
N GLY A 154 -0.56 3.10 -10.66
CA GLY A 154 0.69 3.52 -11.29
C GLY A 154 1.75 3.96 -10.29
N GLY A 155 2.09 3.08 -9.35
CA GLY A 155 2.90 3.51 -8.21
C GLY A 155 4.25 4.08 -8.62
N LEU A 156 4.59 5.19 -7.96
CA LEU A 156 5.91 5.77 -7.94
C LEU A 156 6.61 5.27 -6.69
N GLN A 157 7.78 4.69 -6.89
CA GLN A 157 8.59 4.14 -5.82
C GLN A 157 9.89 4.92 -5.72
N GLY A 158 10.32 5.11 -4.48
CA GLY A 158 11.39 6.02 -4.23
C GLY A 158 11.95 5.95 -2.84
N THR A 159 12.84 6.90 -2.57
CA THR A 159 13.43 7.07 -1.25
C THR A 159 12.94 8.40 -0.68
N LEU A 160 12.43 8.36 0.54
CA LEU A 160 12.19 9.53 1.36
C LEU A 160 13.43 9.76 2.22
N THR A 161 13.98 10.97 2.20
CA THR A 161 15.06 11.39 3.10
C THR A 161 14.58 12.55 3.96
N ILE A 162 14.85 12.49 5.27
CA ILE A 162 14.54 13.54 6.24
C ILE A 162 15.85 13.91 6.96
N SER A 163 16.23 15.19 6.94
CA SER A 163 17.49 15.64 7.57
C SER A 163 17.45 15.65 9.10
N SER A 164 16.26 15.60 9.69
CA SER A 164 16.04 15.61 11.13
C SER A 164 15.57 14.26 11.66
N LYS A 165 16.13 13.85 12.80
CA LYS A 165 15.74 12.64 13.53
C LYS A 165 14.44 12.77 14.30
N ASP A 166 13.96 14.00 14.50
CA ASP A 166 12.78 14.28 15.31
C ASP A 166 11.49 14.08 14.50
N PHE A 167 11.60 13.69 13.23
CA PHE A 167 10.49 13.51 12.30
C PHE A 167 10.53 12.13 11.65
N ALA A 168 9.36 11.52 11.48
CA ALA A 168 9.18 10.27 10.78
C ALA A 168 7.88 10.30 9.96
N GLU A 169 7.81 9.50 8.90
CA GLU A 169 6.56 9.30 8.18
C GLU A 169 5.57 8.45 8.98
N PHE A 170 4.28 8.73 8.82
CA PHE A 170 3.20 7.96 9.44
C PHE A 170 2.44 7.08 8.41
N GLN A 171 3.07 6.83 7.26
CA GLN A 171 2.58 5.89 6.26
C GLN A 171 3.26 4.52 6.42
N TYR A 172 2.50 3.45 6.24
CA TYR A 172 3.02 2.08 6.33
C TYR A 172 4.05 1.82 5.22
N VAL A 173 5.32 1.73 5.58
CA VAL A 173 6.36 1.12 4.75
C VAL A 173 6.27 -0.39 4.95
N PRO A 174 6.08 -1.20 3.89
CA PRO A 174 6.10 -2.65 4.02
C PRO A 174 7.38 -3.12 4.72
N ASP A 175 7.23 -3.93 5.78
CA ASP A 175 8.31 -4.38 6.69
C ASP A 175 9.51 -5.04 5.97
N VAL A 176 9.29 -5.53 4.75
CA VAL A 176 10.30 -6.16 3.89
C VAL A 176 11.39 -5.17 3.46
N ILE A 177 11.12 -3.86 3.40
CA ILE A 177 12.13 -2.86 3.00
C ILE A 177 12.79 -2.21 4.23
N ALA A 178 12.07 -2.15 5.35
CA ALA A 178 12.55 -1.53 6.59
C ALA A 178 13.62 -2.36 7.31
N SER A 179 13.81 -3.65 7.00
CA SER A 179 14.65 -4.56 7.81
C SER A 179 16.12 -4.72 7.32
N ASP A 180 16.46 -4.38 6.08
CA ASP A 180 17.72 -4.86 5.47
C ASP A 180 18.95 -3.92 5.52
N ASN A 181 18.90 -2.78 6.22
CA ASN A 181 20.01 -1.79 6.26
C ASN A 181 20.57 -1.41 4.86
N GLN A 182 19.76 -1.53 3.80
CA GLN A 182 20.21 -1.22 2.44
C GLN A 182 20.46 0.28 2.31
N LYS A 183 21.59 0.63 1.68
CA LYS A 183 21.85 2.01 1.27
C LYS A 183 21.07 2.29 -0.02
N PRO A 184 20.44 3.47 -0.17
CA PRO A 184 19.77 3.83 -1.41
C PRO A 184 20.71 3.76 -2.63
N PRO A 185 20.17 3.53 -3.86
CA PRO A 185 18.76 3.32 -4.16
C PRO A 185 18.26 1.93 -3.74
N TYR A 186 17.06 1.87 -3.17
CA TYR A 186 16.39 0.61 -2.82
C TYR A 186 15.97 -0.13 -4.09
N HIS A 187 16.16 -1.44 -4.10
CA HIS A 187 15.66 -2.29 -5.19
C HIS A 187 14.24 -2.74 -4.86
N PHE A 188 13.27 -2.04 -5.44
CA PHE A 188 11.87 -2.46 -5.33
C PHE A 188 11.60 -3.73 -6.13
N VAL A 189 10.81 -4.62 -5.53
CA VAL A 189 10.22 -5.76 -6.22
C VAL A 189 9.34 -5.22 -7.36
N ARG A 190 9.57 -5.70 -8.57
CA ARG A 190 8.67 -5.39 -9.68
C ARG A 190 7.44 -6.26 -9.52
N HIS A 191 6.27 -5.68 -9.74
CA HIS A 191 5.00 -6.39 -9.83
C HIS A 191 4.40 -6.20 -11.21
N HIS A 192 3.41 -7.01 -11.58
CA HIS A 192 2.60 -6.72 -12.76
C HIS A 192 2.02 -5.31 -12.67
N ARG A 193 1.99 -4.56 -13.79
CA ARG A 193 1.42 -3.20 -13.81
C ARG A 193 -0.06 -3.06 -13.38
N TYR A 194 -0.76 -4.16 -13.18
CA TYR A 194 -2.16 -4.16 -12.77
C TYR A 194 -2.34 -4.85 -11.41
N ALA A 195 -1.25 -5.08 -10.66
CA ALA A 195 -1.27 -5.75 -9.36
C ALA A 195 -2.28 -5.11 -8.39
N GLY A 196 -2.41 -3.78 -8.42
CA GLY A 196 -3.39 -3.05 -7.62
C GLY A 196 -4.84 -3.48 -7.84
N TYR A 197 -5.21 -4.01 -9.03
CA TYR A 197 -6.56 -4.48 -9.35
C TYR A 197 -6.78 -5.97 -9.11
N MET A 198 -5.70 -6.73 -8.87
CA MET A 198 -5.78 -8.18 -8.71
C MET A 198 -6.47 -8.58 -7.39
N ASP A 199 -6.55 -7.64 -6.44
CA ASP A 199 -7.40 -7.77 -5.26
C ASP A 199 -8.84 -7.33 -5.56
N ASN A 200 -9.79 -8.17 -5.14
CA ASN A 200 -11.25 -8.09 -5.42
C ASN A 200 -11.87 -6.68 -5.28
N ALA A 201 -11.43 -5.87 -4.31
CA ALA A 201 -12.02 -4.57 -4.07
C ALA A 201 -11.70 -3.54 -5.18
N ASN A 202 -10.53 -3.67 -5.83
CA ASN A 202 -9.94 -2.57 -6.59
C ASN A 202 -10.24 -2.64 -8.08
N ILE A 203 -10.66 -3.77 -8.63
CA ILE A 203 -11.18 -3.78 -10.01
C ILE A 203 -12.44 -2.90 -10.13
N ARG A 204 -13.22 -2.78 -9.05
CA ARG A 204 -14.47 -1.99 -9.00
C ARG A 204 -14.24 -0.48 -9.06
N THR A 205 -13.03 -0.03 -8.76
CA THR A 205 -12.67 1.39 -8.85
C THR A 205 -12.31 1.82 -10.26
N ILE A 206 -12.31 0.90 -11.25
CA ILE A 206 -12.22 1.29 -12.67
C ILE A 206 -13.60 1.84 -13.11
N PRO A 207 -13.68 3.05 -13.73
CA PRO A 207 -14.95 3.70 -14.01
C PRO A 207 -15.97 2.91 -14.85
N ASN A 208 -15.50 2.00 -15.71
CA ASN A 208 -16.34 1.15 -16.57
C ASN A 208 -16.49 -0.29 -16.03
N ALA A 209 -16.15 -0.53 -14.76
CA ALA A 209 -16.27 -1.85 -14.16
C ALA A 209 -17.72 -2.31 -14.10
N GLN A 210 -17.99 -3.49 -14.64
CA GLN A 210 -19.28 -4.18 -14.53
C GLN A 210 -19.16 -5.30 -13.51
N THR A 211 -20.20 -5.45 -12.69
CA THR A 211 -20.29 -6.51 -11.69
C THR A 211 -21.45 -7.43 -12.04
N PHE A 212 -21.21 -8.72 -11.98
CA PHE A 212 -22.18 -9.77 -12.20
C PHE A 212 -22.21 -10.67 -10.97
N ASP A 213 -23.37 -10.78 -10.33
CA ASP A 213 -23.56 -11.58 -9.11
C ASP A 213 -24.14 -12.95 -9.45
N TYR A 214 -23.48 -13.99 -8.95
CA TYR A 214 -23.81 -15.39 -9.14
C TYR A 214 -24.02 -16.12 -7.81
N THR A 215 -24.06 -15.41 -6.68
CA THR A 215 -24.08 -15.99 -5.33
C THR A 215 -25.16 -17.08 -5.18
N GLU A 216 -26.38 -16.83 -5.65
CA GLU A 216 -27.50 -17.78 -5.57
C GLU A 216 -27.28 -19.06 -6.40
N LYS A 217 -26.59 -18.95 -7.54
CA LYS A 217 -26.31 -20.09 -8.43
C LYS A 217 -25.23 -21.01 -7.86
N PHE A 218 -24.28 -20.45 -7.12
CA PHE A 218 -23.09 -21.18 -6.65
C PHE A 218 -23.34 -22.12 -5.47
N VAL A 219 -24.41 -21.91 -4.70
CA VAL A 219 -24.77 -22.74 -3.53
C VAL A 219 -24.87 -24.25 -3.88
N LYS A 220 -25.18 -24.59 -5.13
CA LYS A 220 -25.33 -25.99 -5.59
C LYS A 220 -24.09 -26.59 -6.25
N ILE A 221 -23.08 -25.77 -6.56
CA ILE A 221 -21.92 -26.18 -7.36
C ILE A 221 -20.77 -26.68 -6.47
N ILE A 222 -20.59 -26.07 -5.29
CA ILE A 222 -19.46 -26.36 -4.41
C ILE A 222 -19.92 -27.33 -3.30
N PRO A 223 -19.31 -28.52 -3.19
CA PRO A 223 -19.69 -29.48 -2.16
C PRO A 223 -19.35 -28.95 -0.76
N ASN A 224 -20.15 -29.36 0.23
CA ASN A 224 -19.90 -29.09 1.66
C ASN A 224 -19.83 -27.61 2.07
N ILE A 225 -20.43 -26.71 1.28
CA ILE A 225 -20.62 -25.31 1.67
C ILE A 225 -21.83 -25.16 2.59
N GLU A 226 -21.66 -24.38 3.66
CA GLU A 226 -22.74 -23.90 4.53
C GLU A 226 -23.41 -22.66 3.92
N THR A 227 -22.60 -21.68 3.50
CA THR A 227 -23.08 -20.42 2.92
C THR A 227 -22.09 -19.87 1.91
N VAL A 228 -22.57 -19.54 0.71
CA VAL A 228 -21.82 -18.72 -0.25
C VAL A 228 -22.20 -17.26 0.03
N TYR A 229 -21.23 -16.44 0.44
CA TYR A 229 -21.49 -15.03 0.74
C TYR A 229 -20.93 -14.10 -0.34
N GLU A 230 -20.09 -14.61 -1.25
CA GLU A 230 -19.70 -13.90 -2.46
C GLU A 230 -19.46 -14.90 -3.60
N ALA A 231 -20.17 -14.76 -4.71
CA ALA A 231 -19.73 -15.34 -5.99
C ALA A 231 -19.96 -14.32 -7.09
N LYS A 232 -18.91 -13.58 -7.48
CA LYS A 232 -19.02 -12.42 -8.37
C LYS A 232 -17.99 -12.47 -9.49
N LYS A 233 -18.41 -12.03 -10.67
CA LYS A 233 -17.53 -11.71 -11.79
C LYS A 233 -17.47 -10.20 -11.93
N TYR A 234 -16.26 -9.66 -12.08
CA TYR A 234 -16.03 -8.28 -12.45
C TYR A 234 -15.38 -8.22 -13.82
N THR A 235 -15.78 -7.26 -14.64
CA THR A 235 -15.11 -6.98 -15.92
C THR A 235 -14.84 -5.50 -16.05
N ALA A 236 -13.71 -5.13 -16.62
CA ALA A 236 -13.37 -3.74 -16.88
C ALA A 236 -12.46 -3.64 -18.11
N GLU A 237 -12.38 -2.45 -18.69
CA GLU A 237 -11.40 -2.16 -19.74
C GLU A 237 -10.53 -0.97 -19.31
N LEU A 238 -9.22 -1.16 -19.38
CA LEU A 238 -8.24 -0.12 -19.03
C LEU A 238 -7.03 -0.27 -19.95
N ASP A 239 -6.54 0.84 -20.51
CA ASP A 239 -5.40 0.86 -21.44
C ASP A 239 -5.51 -0.16 -22.60
N HIS A 240 -6.70 -0.31 -23.18
CA HIS A 240 -7.00 -1.28 -24.24
C HIS A 240 -6.79 -2.75 -23.81
N GLN A 241 -6.74 -3.02 -22.51
CA GLN A 241 -6.72 -4.36 -21.95
C GLN A 241 -8.08 -4.68 -21.35
N PHE A 242 -8.56 -5.90 -21.61
CA PHE A 242 -9.80 -6.39 -21.01
C PHE A 242 -9.48 -7.20 -19.75
N PHE A 243 -10.05 -6.82 -18.63
CA PHE A 243 -9.86 -7.48 -17.35
C PHE A 243 -11.08 -8.30 -16.99
N GLU A 244 -10.84 -9.48 -16.42
CA GLU A 244 -11.88 -10.29 -15.77
C GLU A 244 -11.38 -10.73 -14.40
N ASN A 245 -12.17 -10.50 -13.36
CA ASN A 245 -11.91 -11.02 -12.04
C ASN A 245 -13.06 -11.90 -11.58
N TYR A 246 -12.74 -13.10 -11.09
CA TYR A 246 -13.71 -14.07 -10.61
C TYR A 246 -13.43 -14.34 -9.15
N VAL A 247 -14.43 -14.08 -8.31
CA VAL A 247 -14.32 -14.21 -6.87
C VAL A 247 -15.38 -15.15 -6.36
N ILE A 248 -14.96 -16.11 -5.56
CA ILE A 248 -15.83 -16.99 -4.79
C ILE A 248 -15.34 -16.95 -3.35
N ARG A 249 -16.25 -16.74 -2.41
CA ARG A 249 -16.00 -16.89 -0.98
C ARG A 249 -17.18 -17.57 -0.32
N ALA A 250 -16.89 -18.62 0.42
CA ALA A 250 -17.89 -19.46 1.01
C ALA A 250 -17.42 -20.07 2.32
N LYS A 251 -18.32 -20.17 3.28
CA LYS A 251 -18.09 -20.87 4.54
C LYS A 251 -18.35 -22.36 4.35
N LEU A 252 -17.42 -23.21 4.78
CA LEU A 252 -17.59 -24.66 4.77
C LEU A 252 -18.47 -25.10 5.95
N LYS A 253 -19.23 -26.18 5.77
CA LYS A 253 -19.96 -26.82 6.87
C LYS A 253 -18.98 -27.31 7.92
N GLU A 254 -19.34 -27.11 9.18
CA GLU A 254 -18.61 -27.71 10.29
C GLU A 254 -18.59 -29.24 10.16
N ASN A 255 -17.46 -29.84 10.51
CA ASN A 255 -17.30 -31.27 10.58
C ASN A 255 -16.56 -31.58 11.88
N GLU A 256 -17.14 -32.47 12.68
CA GLU A 256 -16.74 -32.81 14.04
C GLU A 256 -15.27 -33.27 14.16
N THR A 257 -14.65 -33.71 13.06
CA THR A 257 -13.27 -34.23 13.04
C THR A 257 -12.17 -33.19 12.79
N CYS A 258 -12.47 -32.03 12.20
CA CYS A 258 -11.48 -30.96 12.04
C CYS A 258 -11.99 -29.67 12.70
N LYS A 259 -11.15 -29.05 13.53
CA LYS A 259 -11.60 -28.04 14.52
C LYS A 259 -11.65 -26.60 13.99
N ALA A 260 -11.09 -26.35 12.81
CA ALA A 260 -11.10 -25.03 12.18
C ALA A 260 -10.94 -25.19 10.66
N TYR A 261 -11.69 -24.43 9.87
CA TYR A 261 -11.49 -24.36 8.43
C TYR A 261 -11.21 -22.93 8.05
N GLY A 262 -10.29 -22.72 7.10
CA GLY A 262 -10.31 -21.50 6.32
C GLY A 262 -11.60 -21.45 5.49
N ASP A 263 -12.05 -20.25 5.16
CA ASP A 263 -13.11 -20.09 4.17
C ASP A 263 -12.65 -20.69 2.83
N PHE A 264 -13.60 -21.26 2.09
CA PHE A 264 -13.36 -21.66 0.71
C PHE A 264 -13.29 -20.39 -0.15
N GLU A 265 -12.12 -20.16 -0.75
CA GLU A 265 -11.89 -18.94 -1.54
C GLU A 265 -11.26 -19.24 -2.89
N TYR A 266 -11.74 -18.51 -3.89
CA TYR A 266 -11.06 -18.30 -5.16
C TYR A 266 -11.06 -16.81 -5.49
N ASN A 267 -9.90 -16.30 -5.88
CA ASN A 267 -9.76 -15.02 -6.56
C ASN A 267 -8.89 -15.25 -7.80
N LEU A 268 -9.50 -15.17 -8.98
CA LEU A 268 -8.84 -15.38 -10.27
C LEU A 268 -8.88 -14.08 -11.08
N PHE A 269 -7.72 -13.55 -11.43
CA PHE A 269 -7.61 -12.34 -12.24
C PHE A 269 -7.02 -12.65 -13.61
N TYR A 270 -7.72 -12.22 -14.66
CA TYR A 270 -7.35 -12.40 -16.04
C TYR A 270 -7.16 -11.06 -16.75
N ILE A 271 -6.20 -11.04 -17.66
CA ILE A 271 -5.99 -9.94 -18.62
C ILE A 271 -6.01 -10.56 -20.01
N ASN A 272 -6.89 -10.07 -20.90
CA ASN A 272 -7.08 -10.60 -22.25
C ASN A 272 -7.18 -12.14 -22.27
N GLN A 273 -8.02 -12.68 -21.38
CA GLN A 273 -8.25 -14.13 -21.21
C GLN A 273 -7.06 -14.94 -20.66
N LYS A 274 -5.92 -14.32 -20.36
CA LYS A 274 -4.77 -14.96 -19.73
C LYS A 274 -4.82 -14.79 -18.21
N LEU A 275 -4.63 -15.88 -17.45
CA LEU A 275 -4.56 -15.82 -16.00
C LEU A 275 -3.30 -15.04 -15.58
N VAL A 276 -3.44 -14.06 -14.69
CA VAL A 276 -2.31 -13.24 -14.22
C VAL A 276 -2.15 -13.31 -12.71
N ASN A 277 -3.25 -13.48 -11.98
CA ASN A 277 -3.23 -13.71 -10.54
C ASN A 277 -4.21 -14.81 -10.15
N LEU A 278 -3.79 -15.66 -9.22
CA LEU A 278 -4.64 -16.62 -8.55
C LEU A 278 -4.33 -16.62 -7.06
N LYS A 279 -5.37 -16.55 -6.24
CA LYS A 279 -5.33 -16.86 -4.81
C LYS A 279 -6.45 -17.85 -4.52
N THR A 280 -6.14 -18.93 -3.82
CA THR A 280 -7.13 -19.95 -3.44
C THR A 280 -6.94 -20.39 -2.01
N VAL A 281 -8.06 -20.63 -1.32
CA VAL A 281 -8.09 -21.30 -0.02
C VAL A 281 -9.04 -22.48 -0.15
N ILE A 282 -8.50 -23.70 -0.03
CA ILE A 282 -9.28 -24.93 -0.24
C ILE A 282 -8.96 -25.90 0.88
N THR A 283 -9.98 -26.35 1.58
CA THR A 283 -9.85 -27.36 2.63
C THR A 283 -10.12 -28.75 2.09
N ASP A 284 -9.18 -29.67 2.30
CA ASP A 284 -9.43 -31.09 2.24
C ASP A 284 -10.05 -31.57 3.57
N MET A 285 -11.33 -31.93 3.52
CA MET A 285 -12.10 -32.38 4.69
C MET A 285 -11.73 -33.80 5.14
N GLN A 286 -11.11 -34.61 4.28
CA GLN A 286 -10.66 -35.97 4.62
C GLN A 286 -9.36 -35.92 5.42
N ASP A 287 -8.41 -35.11 4.94
CA ASP A 287 -7.09 -34.97 5.55
C ASP A 287 -7.03 -33.86 6.61
N CYS A 288 -8.11 -33.07 6.76
CA CYS A 288 -8.18 -31.89 7.61
C CYS A 288 -7.05 -30.88 7.32
N LYS A 289 -6.76 -30.64 6.04
CA LYS A 289 -5.71 -29.70 5.62
C LYS A 289 -6.28 -28.56 4.81
N THR A 290 -6.02 -27.32 5.22
CA THR A 290 -6.35 -26.14 4.42
C THR A 290 -5.15 -25.76 3.57
N HIS A 291 -5.33 -25.76 2.25
CA HIS A 291 -4.33 -25.38 1.27
C HIS A 291 -4.55 -23.93 0.85
N TYR A 292 -3.54 -23.10 1.07
CA TYR A 292 -3.46 -21.74 0.59
C TYR A 292 -2.53 -21.74 -0.62
N ARG A 293 -3.03 -21.39 -1.79
CA ARG A 293 -2.18 -21.29 -2.99
C ARG A 293 -2.26 -19.88 -3.55
N SER A 294 -1.11 -19.40 -3.99
CA SER A 294 -0.97 -18.08 -4.60
C SER A 294 -0.08 -18.16 -5.82
N PHE A 295 -0.40 -17.34 -6.82
CA PHE A 295 0.28 -17.32 -8.09
C PHE A 295 0.17 -15.93 -8.73
N SER A 296 1.28 -15.42 -9.26
CA SER A 296 1.26 -14.20 -10.07
C SER A 296 2.28 -14.23 -11.21
N ARG A 297 1.98 -13.46 -12.26
CA ARG A 297 2.85 -13.28 -13.43
C ARG A 297 3.29 -11.84 -13.60
N PHE A 298 4.42 -11.68 -14.26
CA PHE A 298 4.86 -10.45 -14.91
C PHE A 298 4.17 -10.23 -16.26
N GLU A 299 4.31 -9.01 -16.79
CA GLU A 299 3.82 -8.62 -18.13
C GLU A 299 4.46 -9.42 -19.26
N ASN A 300 5.68 -9.91 -19.06
CA ASN A 300 6.37 -10.78 -20.01
C ASN A 300 6.06 -12.27 -19.80
N ASP A 301 4.99 -12.57 -19.07
CA ASP A 301 4.50 -13.92 -18.73
C ASP A 301 5.40 -14.76 -17.82
N GLN A 302 6.51 -14.20 -17.33
CA GLN A 302 7.34 -14.88 -16.35
C GLN A 302 6.59 -14.99 -15.02
N ILE A 303 6.79 -16.10 -14.32
CA ILE A 303 6.22 -16.28 -12.98
C ILE A 303 6.95 -15.36 -12.02
N GLU A 304 6.18 -14.53 -11.33
CA GLU A 304 6.65 -13.62 -10.29
C GLU A 304 6.63 -14.33 -8.94
N HIS A 305 5.50 -14.97 -8.61
CA HIS A 305 5.26 -15.59 -7.32
C HIS A 305 4.51 -16.91 -7.50
N TYR A 306 4.87 -17.88 -6.67
CA TYR A 306 4.18 -19.15 -6.49
C TYR A 306 4.29 -19.60 -5.04
N GLY A 307 3.18 -19.60 -4.33
CA GLY A 307 3.09 -20.03 -2.93
C GLY A 307 2.14 -21.20 -2.76
N HIS A 308 2.49 -22.10 -1.85
CA HIS A 308 1.62 -23.17 -1.39
C HIS A 308 1.84 -23.43 0.09
N ASP A 309 1.01 -22.81 0.92
CA ASP A 309 0.98 -23.03 2.36
C ASP A 309 -0.10 -24.05 2.74
N ILE A 310 0.12 -24.73 3.86
CA ILE A 310 -0.77 -25.77 4.38
C ILE A 310 -0.99 -25.54 5.87
N ASN A 311 -2.25 -25.41 6.29
CA ASN A 311 -2.64 -25.50 7.70
C ASN A 311 -3.18 -26.90 8.00
N ASP A 312 -2.59 -27.60 8.94
CA ASP A 312 -3.18 -28.79 9.54
C ASP A 312 -4.24 -28.37 10.56
N ASN A 313 -5.51 -28.49 10.17
CA ASN A 313 -6.65 -28.06 10.97
C ASN A 313 -6.91 -28.94 12.21
N LYS A 314 -6.21 -30.08 12.37
CA LYS A 314 -6.26 -30.87 13.60
C LYS A 314 -5.33 -30.32 14.67
N THR A 315 -4.15 -29.87 14.24
CA THR A 315 -3.06 -29.43 15.14
C THR A 315 -2.85 -27.92 15.16
N ASN A 316 -3.49 -27.18 14.25
CA ASN A 316 -3.24 -25.77 13.94
C ASN A 316 -1.78 -25.47 13.60
N GLN A 317 -1.08 -26.45 13.00
CA GLN A 317 0.28 -26.27 12.54
C GLN A 317 0.29 -25.77 11.09
N PHE A 318 1.00 -24.67 10.88
CA PHE A 318 1.20 -24.10 9.55
C PHE A 318 2.54 -24.53 8.98
N SER A 319 2.52 -24.99 7.74
CA SER A 319 3.68 -25.13 6.87
C SER A 319 3.58 -24.06 5.80
N TYR A 320 4.61 -23.23 5.68
CA TYR A 320 4.67 -22.15 4.70
C TYR A 320 5.66 -22.54 3.62
N ALA A 321 5.29 -22.44 2.36
CA ALA A 321 6.22 -22.75 1.29
C ALA A 321 5.98 -21.82 0.11
N GLU A 322 7.01 -21.04 -0.23
CA GLU A 322 6.92 -20.09 -1.32
C GLU A 322 8.15 -20.12 -2.22
N TRP A 323 7.90 -19.77 -3.48
CA TRP A 323 8.89 -19.38 -4.46
C TRP A 323 8.48 -18.02 -5.02
N ASN A 324 9.39 -17.06 -4.97
CA ASN A 324 9.32 -15.80 -5.67
C ASN A 324 10.49 -15.68 -6.65
N TYR A 325 10.37 -14.80 -7.65
CA TYR A 325 11.41 -14.63 -8.66
C TYR A 325 12.76 -14.11 -8.10
N LEU A 326 12.78 -13.60 -6.85
CA LEU A 326 13.98 -13.13 -6.14
C LEU A 326 14.69 -14.24 -5.35
N CYS A 327 14.12 -15.45 -5.34
CA CYS A 327 14.53 -16.58 -4.52
C CYS A 327 16.00 -17.00 -4.55
N PRO A 328 16.79 -16.75 -5.60
CA PRO A 328 18.21 -17.01 -5.54
C PRO A 328 19.02 -15.76 -5.96
N LYS A 329 18.88 -14.66 -5.23
CA LYS A 329 19.96 -13.67 -5.11
C LYS A 329 20.66 -13.88 -3.77
N LYS A 330 21.79 -14.59 -3.78
CA LYS A 330 22.68 -14.74 -2.60
C LYS A 330 23.03 -13.37 -2.04
N ILE A 331 22.42 -12.95 -0.93
CA ILE A 331 23.05 -12.08 0.08
C ILE A 331 22.39 -12.45 1.42
N GLU A 332 23.05 -13.30 2.19
CA GLU A 332 22.98 -13.46 3.67
C GLU A 332 21.70 -13.08 4.44
N SER A 333 20.51 -13.28 3.87
CA SER A 333 19.23 -12.95 4.48
C SER A 333 18.60 -14.19 5.10
N ARG A 334 18.28 -14.12 6.40
CA ARG A 334 17.50 -15.13 7.13
C ARG A 334 16.02 -15.19 6.71
N LEU A 335 15.59 -14.36 5.75
CA LEU A 335 14.23 -14.34 5.19
C LEU A 335 14.13 -15.08 3.84
N GLY A 336 15.21 -15.71 3.36
CA GLY A 336 15.33 -16.18 1.98
C GLY A 336 15.49 -17.69 1.78
N ASN A 337 14.85 -18.54 2.57
CA ASN A 337 14.73 -19.95 2.21
C ASN A 337 13.50 -20.09 1.31
N CYS A 338 13.71 -20.07 0.00
CA CYS A 338 12.67 -20.49 -0.91
C CYS A 338 12.48 -21.98 -0.75
N GLU A 339 11.47 -22.34 0.02
CA GLU A 339 11.14 -23.72 0.33
C GLU A 339 10.65 -24.45 -0.93
N LEU A 340 10.09 -23.69 -1.88
CA LEU A 340 9.71 -24.22 -3.18
C LEU A 340 10.78 -23.95 -4.24
N LYS A 341 10.93 -24.93 -5.13
CA LYS A 341 11.60 -24.73 -6.42
C LYS A 341 10.74 -23.83 -7.29
N LYS A 342 11.37 -23.16 -8.25
CA LYS A 342 10.66 -22.49 -9.33
C LYS A 342 9.62 -23.47 -9.91
N PRO A 343 8.34 -23.05 -10.02
CA PRO A 343 7.29 -23.94 -10.49
C PRO A 343 7.62 -24.47 -11.88
N SER A 344 7.39 -25.77 -12.08
CA SER A 344 7.55 -26.41 -13.38
C SER A 344 6.41 -26.02 -14.32
N THR A 345 6.59 -26.22 -15.62
CA THR A 345 5.50 -26.01 -16.60
C THR A 345 4.25 -26.81 -16.23
N LYS A 346 4.41 -28.03 -15.73
CA LYS A 346 3.30 -28.87 -15.30
C LYS A 346 2.52 -28.25 -14.13
N ASP A 347 3.22 -27.72 -13.12
CA ASP A 347 2.58 -27.07 -11.97
C ASP A 347 1.72 -25.90 -12.43
N ILE A 348 2.24 -25.11 -13.38
CA ILE A 348 1.52 -23.99 -13.98
C ILE A 348 0.31 -24.46 -14.80
N ASP A 349 0.48 -25.49 -15.63
CA ASP A 349 -0.60 -26.04 -16.46
C ASP A 349 -1.76 -26.58 -15.60
N ASP A 350 -1.45 -27.24 -14.48
CA ASP A 350 -2.43 -27.78 -13.55
C ASP A 350 -3.22 -26.64 -12.85
N LEU A 351 -2.53 -25.57 -12.44
CA LEU A 351 -3.18 -24.37 -11.89
C LEU A 351 -4.09 -23.70 -12.91
N GLU A 352 -3.62 -23.51 -14.14
CA GLU A 352 -4.42 -22.89 -15.21
C GLU A 352 -5.61 -23.75 -15.60
N LYS A 353 -5.46 -25.07 -15.59
CA LYS A 353 -6.56 -26.00 -15.84
C LYS A 353 -7.63 -25.85 -14.75
N ASN A 354 -7.24 -25.82 -13.48
CA ASN A 354 -8.17 -25.59 -12.37
C ASN A 354 -8.85 -24.22 -12.46
N ALA A 355 -8.09 -23.15 -12.71
CA ALA A 355 -8.62 -21.80 -12.86
C ALA A 355 -9.63 -21.70 -14.03
N ARG A 356 -9.38 -22.41 -15.14
CA ARG A 356 -10.32 -22.50 -16.27
C ARG A 356 -11.61 -23.22 -15.90
N GLN A 357 -11.53 -24.32 -15.14
CA GLN A 357 -12.71 -25.02 -14.64
C GLN A 357 -13.57 -24.13 -13.75
N VAL A 358 -12.94 -23.39 -12.82
CA VAL A 358 -13.66 -22.45 -11.94
C VAL A 358 -14.29 -21.31 -12.74
N LYS A 359 -13.58 -20.76 -13.74
CA LYS A 359 -14.13 -19.75 -14.65
C LYS A 359 -15.39 -20.24 -15.37
N GLN A 360 -15.49 -21.52 -15.71
CA GLN A 360 -16.69 -22.10 -16.35
C GLN A 360 -17.92 -22.09 -15.44
N TRP A 361 -17.75 -22.14 -14.11
CA TRP A 361 -18.88 -22.06 -13.16
C TRP A 361 -19.66 -20.74 -13.26
N PHE A 362 -19.05 -19.68 -13.80
CA PHE A 362 -19.68 -18.38 -14.04
C PHE A 362 -20.35 -18.26 -15.41
N SER A 363 -20.27 -19.31 -16.24
CA SER A 363 -20.89 -19.36 -17.57
C SER A 363 -22.19 -20.18 -17.60
N THR A 364 -22.43 -20.96 -16.54
CA THR A 364 -23.67 -21.68 -16.22
C THR A 364 -24.63 -20.80 -15.42
#